data_AF-A0A2E9UPK6-F1
#
_entry.id   AF-A0A2E9UPK6-F1
#
_cell.length_a   1.000
_cell.length_b   1.000
_cell.length_c   1.000
_cell.angle_alpha   90.00
_cell.angle_beta   90.00
_cell.angle_gamma   90.00
#
_symmetry.space_group_name_H-M   'P 1'
#
loop_
_entity.id
_entity.type
_entity.pdbx_description
1 polymer ?
#
loop_
_entity_poly.entity_id
_entity_poly.type
_entity_poly.pdbx_seq_one_letter_code
_entity_poly.pdbx_strand_id
1 'polypeptide(L)'
;MAWFRQWRVLAIAYSFATVVAIREVVVSRSREPVAWPSEEWSRMVEVVGVINPEEPDTRWLESMESRIDGGVDDFTLHLEESLASDIKHNEFLLQDYAQLMLDRGADYRIVNWAANRWRENHPFTSSTLRMELSTGITSDEERVFLLDELAAIPWLDNAGVVSDGEGGRQHILLDFHPAIEIDIRDAVEVATMLTLSLEQRASFRVRCRTLEDCTLVRR
;
A
#
# COMPACT_ATOMS: atom_id res chain seq x y z
N MET A 1 39.67 -27.80 -36.94
CA MET A 1 38.71 -26.88 -37.60
C MET A 1 37.27 -26.96 -37.06
N ALA A 2 36.83 -28.02 -36.37
CA ALA A 2 35.48 -28.11 -35.80
C ALA A 2 35.24 -27.22 -34.55
N TRP A 3 36.28 -27.06 -33.70
CA TRP A 3 36.24 -26.23 -32.48
C TRP A 3 35.86 -24.77 -32.77
N PHE A 4 36.43 -24.17 -33.80
CA PHE A 4 36.14 -22.79 -34.21
C PHE A 4 34.69 -22.59 -34.70
N ARG A 5 34.01 -23.63 -35.20
CA ARG A 5 32.59 -23.54 -35.62
C ARG A 5 31.65 -23.57 -34.42
N GLN A 6 31.93 -24.40 -33.41
CA GLN A 6 31.11 -24.46 -32.19
C GLN A 6 31.14 -23.14 -31.41
N TRP A 7 32.33 -22.52 -31.28
CA TRP A 7 32.44 -21.21 -30.60
C TRP A 7 31.80 -20.07 -31.37
N ARG A 8 31.75 -20.13 -32.71
CA ARG A 8 31.05 -19.11 -33.52
C ARG A 8 29.55 -19.15 -33.30
N VAL A 9 28.94 -20.32 -33.23
CA VAL A 9 27.50 -20.45 -32.97
C VAL A 9 27.17 -19.96 -31.56
N LEU A 10 27.97 -20.33 -30.57
CA LEU A 10 27.84 -19.85 -29.19
C LEU A 10 28.00 -18.33 -29.10
N ALA A 11 29.02 -17.76 -29.75
CA ALA A 11 29.23 -16.32 -29.77
C ALA A 11 28.05 -15.58 -30.42
N ILE A 12 27.53 -16.08 -31.55
CA ILE A 12 26.36 -15.49 -32.22
C ILE A 12 25.12 -15.56 -31.32
N ALA A 13 24.85 -16.72 -30.70
CA ALA A 13 23.72 -16.89 -29.80
C ALA A 13 23.82 -15.97 -28.58
N TYR A 14 25.02 -15.88 -27.98
CA TYR A 14 25.27 -15.01 -26.83
C TYR A 14 25.15 -13.53 -27.20
N SER A 15 25.70 -13.12 -28.35
CA SER A 15 25.55 -11.75 -28.86
C SER A 15 24.08 -11.40 -29.11
N PHE A 16 23.31 -12.32 -29.69
CA PHE A 16 21.88 -12.10 -29.94
C PHE A 16 21.10 -11.98 -28.63
N ALA A 17 21.34 -12.88 -27.67
CA ALA A 17 20.74 -12.81 -26.34
C ALA A 17 21.10 -11.51 -25.61
N THR A 18 22.36 -11.08 -25.67
CA THR A 18 22.81 -9.82 -25.07
C THR A 18 22.16 -8.61 -25.73
N VAL A 19 22.02 -8.58 -27.06
CA VAL A 19 21.33 -7.49 -27.77
C VAL A 19 19.85 -7.44 -27.39
N VAL A 20 19.18 -8.58 -27.30
CA VAL A 20 17.78 -8.64 -26.84
C VAL A 20 17.68 -8.18 -25.39
N ALA A 21 18.54 -8.65 -24.49
CA ALA A 21 18.53 -8.23 -23.09
C ALA A 21 18.79 -6.73 -22.92
N ILE A 22 19.76 -6.17 -23.66
CA ILE A 22 20.03 -4.72 -23.66
C ILE A 22 18.81 -3.97 -24.19
N ARG A 23 18.19 -4.43 -25.28
CA ARG A 23 16.98 -3.80 -25.83
C ARG A 23 15.84 -3.81 -24.83
N GLU A 24 15.56 -4.93 -24.18
CA GLU A 24 14.49 -5.03 -23.19
C GLU A 24 14.75 -4.11 -22.00
N VAL A 25 15.99 -4.03 -21.51
CA VAL A 25 16.38 -3.08 -20.44
C VAL A 25 16.24 -1.63 -20.87
N VAL A 26 16.58 -1.30 -22.12
CA VAL A 26 16.43 0.06 -22.65
C VAL A 26 14.94 0.40 -22.81
N VAL A 27 14.14 -0.51 -23.37
CA VAL A 27 12.70 -0.33 -23.57
C VAL A 27 11.95 -0.23 -22.23
N SER A 28 12.31 -1.06 -21.26
CA SER A 28 11.71 -1.04 -19.92
C SER A 28 12.07 0.23 -19.14
N ARG A 29 13.19 0.89 -19.47
CA ARG A 29 13.61 2.17 -18.87
C ARG A 29 13.17 3.39 -19.66
N SER A 30 12.82 3.25 -20.94
CA SER A 30 12.41 4.36 -21.82
C SER A 30 10.91 4.55 -21.89
N ARG A 31 10.12 3.61 -21.38
CA ARG A 31 8.68 3.74 -21.25
C ARG A 31 8.36 4.11 -19.82
N GLU A 32 7.52 5.12 -19.66
CA GLU A 32 6.88 5.34 -18.37
C GLU A 32 6.08 4.06 -18.03
N PRO A 33 6.12 3.58 -16.78
CA PRO A 33 5.25 2.49 -16.36
C PRO A 33 3.80 2.89 -16.67
N VAL A 34 3.00 1.92 -17.13
CA VAL A 34 1.59 2.15 -17.42
C VAL A 34 0.94 2.68 -16.14
N ALA A 35 0.57 3.96 -16.15
CA ALA A 35 0.00 4.62 -14.98
C ALA A 35 -1.43 4.13 -14.78
N TRP A 36 -1.77 3.79 -13.55
CA TRP A 36 -3.15 3.59 -13.15
C TRP A 36 -3.72 4.90 -12.57
N PRO A 37 -4.95 5.30 -12.93
CA PRO A 37 -5.79 4.79 -14.01
C PRO A 37 -5.45 5.42 -15.39
N SER A 38 -5.45 4.64 -16.49
CA SER A 38 -5.26 5.14 -17.86
C SER A 38 -5.88 4.23 -18.94
N GLU A 39 -6.09 4.74 -20.16
CA GLU A 39 -6.59 3.95 -21.30
C GLU A 39 -5.59 2.83 -21.73
N GLU A 40 -4.31 3.03 -21.45
CA GLU A 40 -3.29 2.00 -21.67
C GLU A 40 -3.38 0.88 -20.62
N TRP A 41 -3.74 1.21 -19.38
CA TRP A 41 -4.03 0.24 -18.32
C TRP A 41 -5.21 -0.64 -18.70
N SER A 42 -6.36 -0.06 -19.07
CA SER A 42 -7.57 -0.81 -19.45
C SER A 42 -7.31 -1.81 -20.59
N ARG A 43 -6.56 -1.38 -21.61
CA ARG A 43 -6.16 -2.27 -22.73
C ARG A 43 -5.22 -3.39 -22.30
N MET A 44 -4.31 -3.12 -21.37
CA MET A 44 -3.44 -4.15 -20.80
C MET A 44 -4.26 -5.18 -20.02
N VAL A 45 -5.20 -4.74 -19.18
CA VAL A 45 -6.11 -5.63 -18.43
C VAL A 45 -6.88 -6.54 -19.38
N GLU A 46 -7.47 -5.99 -20.46
CA GLU A 46 -8.21 -6.77 -21.46
C GLU A 46 -7.33 -7.86 -22.10
N VAL A 47 -6.11 -7.50 -22.52
CA VAL A 47 -5.18 -8.45 -23.15
C VAL A 47 -4.75 -9.55 -22.19
N VAL A 48 -4.44 -9.19 -20.93
CA VAL A 48 -4.06 -10.17 -19.90
C VAL A 48 -5.23 -11.09 -19.56
N GLY A 49 -6.45 -10.54 -19.48
CA GLY A 49 -7.72 -11.26 -19.31
C GLY A 49 -7.91 -12.37 -20.34
N VAL A 50 -7.59 -12.11 -21.61
CA VAL A 50 -7.70 -13.09 -22.69
C VAL A 50 -6.60 -14.16 -22.61
N ILE A 51 -5.38 -13.77 -22.25
CA ILE A 51 -4.21 -14.68 -22.26
C ILE A 51 -4.25 -15.64 -21.07
N ASN A 52 -4.58 -15.13 -19.88
CA ASN A 52 -4.47 -15.86 -18.61
C ASN A 52 -5.71 -15.64 -17.70
N PRO A 53 -6.92 -16.03 -18.13
CA PRO A 53 -8.17 -15.69 -17.42
C PRO A 53 -8.29 -16.28 -16.01
N GLU A 54 -7.61 -17.40 -15.73
CA GLU A 54 -7.70 -18.08 -14.43
C GLU A 54 -6.58 -17.68 -13.46
N GLU A 55 -5.61 -16.87 -13.90
CA GLU A 55 -4.51 -16.43 -13.05
C GLU A 55 -5.01 -15.40 -12.02
N PRO A 56 -4.61 -15.51 -10.74
CA PRO A 56 -5.00 -14.54 -9.70
C PRO A 56 -4.61 -13.09 -10.02
N ASP A 57 -3.47 -12.88 -10.68
CA ASP A 57 -3.00 -11.54 -11.07
C ASP A 57 -3.94 -10.89 -12.10
N THR A 58 -4.56 -11.70 -12.96
CA THR A 58 -5.58 -11.23 -13.92
C THR A 58 -6.82 -10.75 -13.19
N ARG A 59 -7.31 -11.51 -12.22
CA ARG A 59 -8.48 -11.11 -11.41
C ARG A 59 -8.22 -9.83 -10.62
N TRP A 60 -6.99 -9.65 -10.15
CA TRP A 60 -6.59 -8.39 -9.52
C TRP A 60 -6.64 -7.21 -10.49
N LEU A 61 -6.09 -7.35 -11.69
CA LEU A 61 -6.14 -6.29 -12.71
C LEU A 61 -7.59 -5.91 -13.05
N GLU A 62 -8.47 -6.90 -13.21
CA GLU A 62 -9.91 -6.71 -13.43
C GLU A 62 -10.59 -6.00 -12.24
N SER A 63 -10.19 -6.35 -11.01
CA SER A 63 -10.67 -5.66 -9.80
C SER A 63 -10.28 -4.18 -9.81
N MET A 64 -9.03 -3.87 -10.16
CA MET A 64 -8.53 -2.49 -10.22
C MET A 64 -9.23 -1.68 -11.31
N GLU A 65 -9.63 -2.33 -12.40
CA GLU A 65 -10.47 -1.73 -13.45
C GLU A 65 -11.89 -1.45 -12.94
N SER A 66 -12.52 -2.40 -12.24
CA SER A 66 -13.87 -2.21 -11.67
C SER A 66 -13.92 -1.03 -10.68
N ARG A 67 -12.82 -0.75 -9.98
CA ARG A 67 -12.68 0.40 -9.08
C ARG A 67 -12.73 1.73 -9.85
N ILE A 68 -12.21 1.81 -11.07
CA ILE A 68 -12.28 3.01 -11.93
C ILE A 68 -13.75 3.31 -12.27
N ASP A 69 -14.53 2.26 -12.55
CA ASP A 69 -15.95 2.36 -12.90
C ASP A 69 -16.88 2.55 -11.68
N GLY A 70 -16.31 2.68 -10.48
CA GLY A 70 -17.06 2.88 -9.23
C GLY A 70 -17.63 1.60 -8.62
N GLY A 71 -17.28 0.42 -9.14
CA GLY A 71 -17.65 -0.89 -8.64
C GLY A 71 -16.87 -1.31 -7.41
N VAL A 72 -17.01 -0.59 -6.29
CA VAL A 72 -16.22 -0.86 -5.06
C VAL A 72 -16.52 -2.24 -4.46
N ASP A 73 -17.76 -2.73 -4.61
CA ASP A 73 -18.16 -4.06 -4.11
C ASP A 73 -17.56 -5.17 -4.98
N ASP A 74 -17.59 -5.00 -6.30
CA ASP A 74 -16.94 -5.91 -7.24
C ASP A 74 -15.42 -5.92 -7.02
N PHE A 75 -14.80 -4.75 -6.82
CA PHE A 75 -13.38 -4.64 -6.46
C PHE A 75 -13.06 -5.46 -5.20
N THR A 76 -13.89 -5.33 -4.16
CA THR A 76 -13.69 -6.04 -2.89
C THR A 76 -13.79 -7.55 -3.10
N LEU A 77 -14.81 -8.01 -3.80
CA LEU A 77 -15.05 -9.43 -4.06
C LEU A 77 -13.87 -10.08 -4.80
N HIS A 78 -13.46 -9.50 -5.93
CA HIS A 78 -12.37 -10.05 -6.75
C HIS A 78 -11.04 -10.03 -6.00
N LEU A 79 -10.82 -9.01 -5.18
CA LEU A 79 -9.61 -8.86 -4.42
C LEU A 79 -9.54 -9.86 -3.25
N GLU A 80 -10.65 -10.12 -2.55
CA GLU A 80 -10.75 -11.18 -1.54
C GLU A 80 -10.57 -12.59 -2.15
N GLU A 81 -11.17 -12.86 -3.31
CA GLU A 81 -10.99 -14.11 -4.05
C GLU A 81 -9.53 -14.30 -4.49
N SER A 82 -8.89 -13.22 -4.93
CA SER A 82 -7.47 -13.20 -5.27
C SER A 82 -6.62 -13.53 -4.04
N LEU A 83 -6.86 -12.88 -2.89
CA LEU A 83 -6.15 -13.16 -1.64
C LEU A 83 -6.36 -14.57 -1.09
N ALA A 84 -7.49 -15.21 -1.40
CA ALA A 84 -7.74 -16.59 -1.05
C ALA A 84 -6.89 -17.59 -1.87
N SER A 85 -6.23 -17.14 -2.93
CA SER A 85 -5.32 -17.93 -3.77
C SER A 85 -3.85 -17.68 -3.42
N ASP A 86 -2.94 -18.60 -3.78
CA ASP A 86 -1.50 -18.52 -3.47
C ASP A 86 -0.78 -17.46 -4.32
N ILE A 87 -1.06 -16.18 -4.07
CA ILE A 87 -0.41 -15.08 -4.81
C ILE A 87 0.94 -14.75 -4.17
N LYS A 88 2.01 -15.06 -4.90
CA LYS A 88 3.38 -14.95 -4.39
C LYS A 88 3.93 -13.52 -4.38
N HIS A 89 3.36 -12.60 -5.16
CA HIS A 89 3.99 -11.30 -5.47
C HIS A 89 2.98 -10.14 -5.64
N ASN A 90 1.92 -10.06 -4.84
CA ASN A 90 0.86 -9.07 -5.00
C ASN A 90 1.00 -7.83 -4.09
N GLU A 91 2.19 -7.24 -4.07
CA GLU A 91 2.51 -6.05 -3.30
C GLU A 91 1.38 -5.01 -3.23
N PHE A 92 0.98 -4.53 -4.41
CA PHE A 92 -0.03 -3.49 -4.57
C PHE A 92 -1.41 -3.96 -4.11
N LEU A 93 -1.73 -5.25 -4.26
CA LEU A 93 -3.02 -5.81 -3.88
C LEU A 93 -3.20 -5.78 -2.36
N LEU A 94 -2.19 -6.22 -1.60
CA LEU A 94 -2.27 -6.23 -0.13
C LEU A 94 -2.21 -4.81 0.43
N GLN A 95 -1.46 -3.90 -0.19
CA GLN A 95 -1.47 -2.48 0.16
C GLN A 95 -2.85 -1.85 -0.07
N ASP A 96 -3.40 -1.99 -1.28
CA ASP A 96 -4.71 -1.44 -1.62
C ASP A 96 -5.82 -2.05 -0.76
N TYR A 97 -5.70 -3.34 -0.43
CA TYR A 97 -6.63 -3.99 0.49
C TYR A 97 -6.57 -3.36 1.88
N ALA A 98 -5.37 -3.19 2.44
CA ALA A 98 -5.18 -2.60 3.75
C ALA A 98 -5.75 -1.17 3.79
N GLN A 99 -5.49 -0.38 2.74
CA GLN A 99 -6.05 0.97 2.59
C GLN A 99 -7.58 0.97 2.52
N LEU A 100 -8.16 0.13 1.65
CA LEU A 100 -9.62 0.02 1.51
C LEU A 100 -10.29 -0.38 2.82
N MET A 101 -9.74 -1.38 3.51
CA MET A 101 -10.28 -1.87 4.78
C MET A 101 -10.17 -0.80 5.86
N LEU A 102 -9.08 -0.03 5.89
CA LEU A 102 -8.92 1.10 6.79
C LEU A 102 -9.97 2.19 6.51
N ASP A 103 -10.14 2.58 5.24
CA ASP A 103 -11.10 3.62 4.81
C ASP A 103 -12.55 3.24 5.13
N ARG A 104 -12.87 1.93 5.11
CA ARG A 104 -14.19 1.38 5.43
C ARG A 104 -14.43 1.19 6.93
N GLY A 105 -13.45 1.49 7.79
CA GLY A 105 -13.57 1.23 9.23
C GLY A 105 -13.70 -0.26 9.56
N ALA A 106 -13.07 -1.14 8.77
CA ALA A 106 -13.13 -2.58 9.00
C ALA A 106 -12.48 -2.96 10.34
N ASP A 107 -12.62 -4.24 10.73
CA ASP A 107 -11.93 -4.76 11.91
C ASP A 107 -10.41 -4.59 11.76
N TYR A 108 -9.76 -4.00 12.77
CA TYR A 108 -8.32 -3.74 12.78
C TYR A 108 -7.48 -4.99 12.48
N ARG A 109 -7.97 -6.18 12.82
CA ARG A 109 -7.28 -7.45 12.54
C ARG A 109 -7.17 -7.72 11.04
N ILE A 110 -8.15 -7.29 10.26
CA ILE A 110 -8.13 -7.43 8.79
C ILE A 110 -7.09 -6.46 8.20
N VAL A 111 -7.12 -5.19 8.65
CA VAL A 111 -6.15 -4.17 8.24
C VAL A 111 -4.72 -4.60 8.58
N ASN A 112 -4.49 -5.00 9.84
CA ASN A 112 -3.18 -5.47 10.31
C ASN A 112 -2.73 -6.72 9.55
N TRP A 113 -3.63 -7.68 9.30
CA TRP A 113 -3.29 -8.88 8.52
C TRP A 113 -2.81 -8.49 7.11
N ALA A 114 -3.57 -7.65 6.41
CA ALA A 114 -3.22 -7.21 5.06
C ALA A 114 -1.89 -6.45 5.03
N ALA A 115 -1.74 -5.46 5.92
CA ALA A 115 -0.54 -4.64 6.02
C ALA A 115 0.70 -5.48 6.40
N ASN A 116 0.60 -6.39 7.36
CA ASN A 116 1.75 -7.23 7.75
C ASN A 116 2.08 -8.26 6.66
N ARG A 117 1.08 -8.87 6.04
CA ARG A 117 1.29 -9.87 4.97
C ARG A 117 1.97 -9.26 3.74
N TRP A 118 1.58 -8.03 3.38
CA TRP A 118 2.25 -7.25 2.34
C TRP A 118 3.76 -7.15 2.61
N ARG A 119 4.10 -6.77 3.84
CA ARG A 119 5.48 -6.49 4.24
C ARG A 119 6.35 -7.73 4.37
N GLU A 120 5.77 -8.87 4.73
CA GLU A 120 6.45 -10.16 4.65
C GLU A 120 6.86 -10.49 3.21
N ASN A 121 5.96 -10.24 2.26
CA ASN A 121 6.20 -10.54 0.85
C ASN A 121 7.15 -9.51 0.20
N HIS A 122 7.11 -8.25 0.64
CA HIS A 122 7.85 -7.12 0.04
C HIS A 122 8.58 -6.27 1.10
N PRO A 123 9.64 -6.80 1.74
CA PRO A 123 10.28 -6.17 2.90
C PRO A 123 11.05 -4.88 2.59
N PHE A 124 11.29 -4.56 1.32
CA PHE A 124 12.12 -3.42 0.89
C PHE A 124 11.32 -2.27 0.28
N THR A 125 10.00 -2.37 0.19
CA THR A 125 9.19 -1.30 -0.41
C THR A 125 8.68 -0.32 0.63
N SER A 126 8.94 0.95 0.36
CA SER A 126 8.41 2.07 1.13
C SER A 126 6.93 2.23 0.83
N SER A 127 6.16 2.33 1.88
CA SER A 127 4.79 1.87 1.91
C SER A 127 4.00 2.82 2.77
N THR A 128 3.07 3.54 2.17
CA THR A 128 2.30 4.57 2.87
C THR A 128 0.84 4.12 2.95
N LEU A 129 0.31 3.97 4.17
CA LEU A 129 -1.14 4.03 4.38
C LEU A 129 -1.55 5.44 4.74
N ARG A 130 -2.75 5.81 4.28
CA ARG A 130 -3.37 7.10 4.50
C ARG A 130 -4.51 6.93 5.50
N MET A 131 -4.42 7.59 6.64
CA MET A 131 -5.46 7.55 7.67
C MET A 131 -6.11 8.92 7.77
N GLU A 132 -7.44 8.99 7.57
CA GLU A 132 -8.20 10.24 7.71
C GLU A 132 -8.19 10.71 9.17
N LEU A 133 -7.95 12.02 9.38
CA LEU A 133 -8.10 12.65 10.67
C LEU A 133 -9.56 13.05 10.89
N SER A 134 -10.21 12.43 11.87
CA SER A 134 -11.60 12.74 12.25
C SER A 134 -11.75 14.19 12.73
N THR A 135 -10.76 14.70 13.45
CA THR A 135 -10.61 16.10 13.81
C THR A 135 -9.41 16.68 13.09
N GLY A 136 -9.65 17.61 12.16
CA GLY A 136 -8.57 18.33 11.50
C GLY A 136 -7.67 19.06 12.50
N ILE A 137 -6.40 19.20 12.16
CA ILE A 137 -5.39 19.95 12.90
C ILE A 137 -5.61 21.44 12.66
N THR A 138 -5.77 22.19 13.75
CA THR A 138 -6.11 23.62 13.70
C THR A 138 -4.94 24.54 14.08
N SER A 139 -3.86 23.98 14.64
CA SER A 139 -2.68 24.74 15.05
C SER A 139 -1.37 23.98 14.84
N ASP A 140 -0.26 24.71 14.79
CA ASP A 140 1.08 24.12 14.73
C ASP A 140 1.41 23.29 15.98
N GLU A 141 0.88 23.66 17.15
CA GLU A 141 1.05 22.91 18.40
C GLU A 141 0.39 21.53 18.33
N GLU A 142 -0.81 21.44 17.75
CA GLU A 142 -1.49 20.15 17.51
C GLU A 142 -0.72 19.29 16.50
N ARG A 143 -0.16 19.92 15.45
CA ARG A 143 0.68 19.23 14.47
C ARG A 143 1.93 18.64 15.11
N VAL A 144 2.65 19.44 15.90
CA VAL A 144 3.87 19.00 16.59
C VAL A 144 3.54 17.87 17.57
N PHE A 145 2.49 18.02 18.38
CA PHE A 145 2.05 16.98 19.30
C PHE A 145 1.73 15.66 18.57
N LEU A 146 0.97 15.72 17.48
CA LEU A 146 0.62 14.54 16.70
C LEU A 146 1.86 13.84 16.16
N LEU A 147 2.77 14.59 15.53
CA LEU A 147 3.97 14.02 14.92
C LEU A 147 4.94 13.44 15.97
N ASP A 148 5.08 14.09 17.13
CA ASP A 148 5.91 13.58 18.23
C ASP A 148 5.35 12.26 18.81
N GLU A 149 4.03 12.16 19.00
CA GLU A 149 3.40 10.92 19.50
C GLU A 149 3.40 9.81 18.44
N LEU A 150 3.24 10.14 17.14
CA LEU A 150 3.40 9.16 16.05
C LEU A 150 4.83 8.66 15.93
N ALA A 151 5.84 9.52 16.11
CA ALA A 151 7.26 9.14 16.08
C ALA A 151 7.65 8.19 17.23
N ALA A 152 6.83 8.11 18.28
CA ALA A 152 7.05 7.16 19.39
C ALA A 152 6.52 5.74 19.09
N ILE A 153 5.77 5.54 18.00
CA ILE A 153 5.23 4.24 17.61
C ILE A 153 6.35 3.40 16.96
N PRO A 154 6.72 2.23 17.51
CA PRO A 154 7.90 1.49 17.06
C PRO A 154 7.87 1.01 15.61
N TRP A 155 6.68 0.71 15.07
CA TRP A 155 6.52 0.19 13.71
C TRP A 155 6.42 1.29 12.65
N LEU A 156 6.37 2.56 13.04
CA LEU A 156 6.44 3.71 12.11
C LEU A 156 7.90 4.12 11.88
N ASP A 157 8.29 4.23 10.61
CA ASP A 157 9.56 4.82 10.20
C ASP A 157 9.43 6.34 10.10
N ASN A 158 8.32 6.79 9.52
CA ASN A 158 8.02 8.20 9.34
C ASN A 158 6.50 8.43 9.31
N ALA A 159 6.08 9.64 9.66
CA ALA A 159 4.70 10.06 9.52
C ALA A 159 4.61 11.51 9.04
N GLY A 160 3.62 11.78 8.19
CA GLY A 160 3.37 13.10 7.64
C GLY A 160 1.90 13.46 7.70
N VAL A 161 1.57 14.75 7.61
CA VAL A 161 0.19 15.22 7.47
C VAL A 161 0.02 15.96 6.16
N VAL A 162 -0.96 15.52 5.37
CA VAL A 162 -1.35 16.12 4.10
C VAL A 162 -2.82 16.55 4.12
N SER A 163 -3.20 17.43 3.20
CA SER A 163 -4.58 17.90 3.05
C SER A 163 -5.04 17.74 1.60
N ASP A 164 -6.32 17.40 1.40
CA ASP A 164 -6.98 17.33 0.08
C ASP A 164 -7.24 18.73 -0.51
N GLY A 165 -6.19 19.54 -0.62
CA GLY A 165 -6.28 20.94 -1.03
C GLY A 165 -6.65 21.90 0.11
N GLU A 166 -6.93 23.15 -0.25
CA GLU A 166 -7.17 24.23 0.71
C GLU A 166 -8.50 24.01 1.45
N GLY A 167 -8.43 23.78 2.76
CA GLY A 167 -9.60 23.45 3.59
C GLY A 167 -10.15 22.02 3.39
N GLY A 168 -9.41 21.16 2.66
CA GLY A 168 -9.77 19.77 2.45
C GLY A 168 -9.61 18.89 3.70
N ARG A 169 -10.04 17.63 3.59
CA ARG A 169 -9.81 16.62 4.63
C ARG A 169 -8.32 16.45 4.86
N GLN A 170 -7.95 16.29 6.12
CA GLN A 170 -6.56 16.07 6.50
C GLN A 170 -6.32 14.59 6.76
N HIS A 171 -5.12 14.15 6.42
CA HIS A 171 -4.76 12.74 6.50
C HIS A 171 -3.35 12.58 7.01
N ILE A 172 -3.15 11.52 7.79
CA ILE A 172 -1.83 11.07 8.20
C ILE A 172 -1.33 10.09 7.15
N LEU A 173 -0.14 10.34 6.64
CA LEU A 173 0.65 9.40 5.86
C LEU A 173 1.51 8.60 6.83
N LEU A 174 1.38 7.29 6.82
CA LEU A 174 2.07 6.36 7.72
C LEU A 174 3.07 5.54 6.93
N ASP A 175 4.35 5.83 7.08
CA ASP A 175 5.44 5.06 6.48
C ASP A 175 5.98 4.06 7.51
N PHE A 176 6.12 2.80 7.13
CA PHE A 176 6.37 1.74 8.10
C PHE A 176 7.84 1.28 8.19
N HIS A 177 8.32 1.03 9.40
CA HIS A 177 9.67 0.51 9.65
C HIS A 177 9.80 -0.98 9.30
N PRO A 178 10.77 -1.42 8.47
CA PRO A 178 10.90 -2.82 8.04
C PRO A 178 10.90 -3.82 9.20
N ALA A 179 10.24 -4.96 8.99
CA ALA A 179 10.24 -6.15 9.87
C ALA A 179 9.66 -5.97 11.28
N ILE A 180 8.97 -4.88 11.58
CA ILE A 180 8.22 -4.71 12.83
C ILE A 180 6.73 -4.91 12.51
N GLU A 181 6.07 -5.74 13.31
CA GLU A 181 4.64 -6.01 13.18
C GLU A 181 3.83 -4.72 13.43
N ILE A 182 2.94 -4.42 12.49
CA ILE A 182 2.07 -3.25 12.52
C ILE A 182 0.84 -3.56 13.38
N ASP A 183 0.51 -2.64 14.28
CA ASP A 183 -0.82 -2.54 14.87
C ASP A 183 -1.42 -1.15 14.62
N ILE A 184 -2.29 -1.04 13.63
CA ILE A 184 -2.85 0.25 13.20
C ILE A 184 -3.60 0.98 14.32
N ARG A 185 -4.03 0.26 15.37
CA ARG A 185 -4.67 0.85 16.53
C ARG A 185 -3.77 1.87 17.23
N ASP A 186 -2.45 1.67 17.25
CA ASP A 186 -1.54 2.64 17.87
C ASP A 186 -1.64 4.02 17.19
N ALA A 187 -1.74 4.04 15.85
CA ALA A 187 -1.92 5.28 15.11
C ALA A 187 -3.30 5.90 15.35
N VAL A 188 -4.36 5.08 15.42
CA VAL A 188 -5.73 5.54 15.77
C VAL A 188 -5.77 6.12 17.19
N GLU A 189 -5.11 5.50 18.15
CA GLU A 189 -4.99 6.00 19.52
C GLU A 189 -4.38 7.40 19.54
N VAL A 190 -3.27 7.59 18.82
CA VAL A 190 -2.58 8.88 18.70
C VAL A 190 -3.45 9.93 18.02
N ALA A 191 -4.09 9.60 16.89
CA ALA A 191 -5.01 10.51 16.21
C ALA A 191 -6.20 10.89 17.10
N THR A 192 -6.74 9.94 17.86
CA THR A 192 -7.86 10.16 18.78
C THR A 192 -7.47 11.09 19.94
N MET A 193 -6.19 11.14 20.34
CA MET A 193 -5.74 12.08 21.37
C MET A 193 -5.95 13.55 20.96
N LEU A 194 -6.04 13.86 19.66
CA LEU A 194 -6.35 15.21 19.19
C LEU A 194 -7.75 15.67 19.61
N THR A 195 -8.68 14.75 19.84
CA THR A 195 -10.03 15.08 20.32
C THR A 195 -10.05 15.56 21.78
N LEU A 196 -8.95 15.35 22.52
CA LEU A 196 -8.83 15.69 23.94
C LEU A 196 -8.32 17.12 24.14
N SER A 197 -8.69 17.73 25.27
CA SER A 197 -8.10 18.99 25.71
C SER A 197 -6.63 18.82 26.11
N LEU A 198 -5.85 19.92 26.10
CA LEU A 198 -4.45 19.90 26.52
C LEU A 198 -4.26 19.32 27.94
N GLU A 199 -5.16 19.64 28.87
CA GLU A 199 -5.14 19.10 30.24
C GLU A 199 -5.36 17.58 30.26
N GLN A 200 -6.28 17.09 29.43
CA GLN A 200 -6.56 15.66 29.29
C GLN A 200 -5.37 14.93 28.65
N ARG A 201 -4.75 15.48 27.59
CA ARG A 201 -3.57 14.90 26.93
C ARG A 201 -2.39 14.72 27.90
N ALA A 202 -2.25 15.62 28.89
CA ALA A 202 -1.21 15.51 29.91
C ALA A 202 -1.43 14.36 30.91
N SER A 203 -2.69 14.00 31.18
CA SER A 203 -3.07 13.08 32.26
C SER A 203 -3.53 11.70 31.77
N PHE A 204 -3.87 11.58 30.49
CA PHE A 204 -4.50 10.40 29.90
C PHE A 204 -3.79 9.97 28.62
N ARG A 205 -3.97 8.69 28.27
CA ARG A 205 -3.72 8.10 26.96
C ARG A 205 -5.03 7.53 26.45
N VAL A 206 -5.13 7.39 25.14
CA VAL A 206 -6.20 6.64 24.51
C VAL A 206 -5.75 5.20 24.37
N ARG A 207 -6.67 4.24 24.59
CA ARG A 207 -6.50 2.85 24.20
C ARG A 207 -7.68 2.34 23.42
N CYS A 208 -7.41 1.76 22.27
CA CYS A 208 -8.42 1.34 21.31
C CYS A 208 -8.54 -0.20 21.31
N ARG A 209 -9.77 -0.70 21.48
CA ARG A 209 -10.10 -2.12 21.31
C ARG A 209 -10.33 -2.47 19.85
N THR A 210 -10.99 -1.57 19.13
CA THR A 210 -11.23 -1.59 17.68
C THR A 210 -10.80 -0.24 17.09
N LEU A 211 -11.00 -0.01 15.79
CA LEU A 211 -10.70 1.29 15.17
C LEU A 211 -11.65 2.42 15.63
N GLU A 212 -12.77 2.08 16.26
CA GLU A 212 -13.79 3.05 16.68
C GLU A 212 -14.04 3.04 18.20
N ASP A 213 -13.79 1.90 18.88
CA ASP A 213 -13.96 1.76 20.33
C ASP A 213 -12.67 2.10 21.06
N CYS A 214 -12.53 3.37 21.41
CA CYS A 214 -11.38 3.92 22.10
C CYS A 214 -11.77 4.45 23.48
N THR A 215 -10.93 4.18 24.48
CA THR A 215 -11.18 4.52 25.88
C THR A 215 -10.02 5.34 26.46
N LEU A 216 -10.34 6.25 27.37
CA LEU A 216 -9.32 7.01 28.10
C LEU A 216 -8.77 6.20 29.27
N VAL A 217 -7.44 6.10 29.31
CA VAL A 217 -6.69 5.42 30.36
C VAL A 217 -5.75 6.43 31.00
N ARG A 218 -5.71 6.47 32.32
CA ARG A 218 -4.80 7.40 33.04
C ARG A 218 -3.34 7.02 32.76
N ARG A 219 -2.50 8.02 32.49
CA ARG A 219 -1.03 7.86 32.33
C ARG A 219 -0.38 7.39 33.63
#